data_AF-A0A0K8RPB0-F1
#
_entry.id   AF-A0A0K8RPB0-F1
#
_cell.length_a   1.000
_cell.length_b   1.000
_cell.length_c   1.000
_cell.angle_alpha   90.00
_cell.angle_beta   90.00
_cell.angle_gamma   90.00
#
_symmetry.space_group_name_H-M   'P 1'
#
loop_
_entity.id
_entity.type
_entity.pdbx_description
1 polymer ?
#
loop_
_entity_poly.entity_id
_entity_poly.type
_entity_poly.pdbx_seq_one_letter_code
_entity_poly.pdbx_strand_id
1 'polypeptide(L)'
;VCRLSSVSTRAIERDLAALEDKVMTLGQEADRLCSIHSDHGDQIRGKHAEIMATWEMLKAKAQERRRRLDESYLLHRFLADFRDLVSWIHDMKAIISADELAKDVAGAEALLERHQEHKGEIDARERTRLTDYQLD
;
A
#
# COMPACT_ATOMS: atom_id res chain seq x y z
N VAL A 1 -0.08 7.73 -9.57
CA VAL A 1 1.06 7.26 -8.73
C VAL A 1 0.90 5.79 -8.31
N CYS A 2 -0.23 5.36 -7.71
CA CYS A 2 -0.41 3.97 -7.25
C CYS A 2 -0.26 2.86 -8.31
N ARG A 3 -0.80 3.06 -9.53
CA ARG A 3 -0.66 2.07 -10.63
C ARG A 3 0.78 1.87 -11.10
N LEU A 4 1.62 2.91 -11.06
CA LEU A 4 3.04 2.77 -11.42
C LEU A 4 3.84 2.08 -10.31
N SER A 5 3.52 2.36 -9.04
CA SER A 5 4.20 1.74 -7.89
C SER A 5 3.98 0.23 -7.85
N SER A 6 2.73 -0.24 -7.98
CA SER A 6 2.43 -1.68 -7.90
C SER A 6 3.00 -2.47 -9.09
N VAL A 7 3.03 -1.87 -10.29
CA VAL A 7 3.62 -2.49 -11.49
C VAL A 7 5.14 -2.59 -11.34
N SER A 8 5.79 -1.58 -10.76
CA SER A 8 7.24 -1.59 -10.52
C SER A 8 7.64 -2.65 -9.48
N THR A 9 6.89 -2.82 -8.39
CA THR A 9 7.20 -3.84 -7.37
C THR A 9 7.07 -5.26 -7.94
N ARG A 10 5.99 -5.55 -8.68
CA ARG A 10 5.81 -6.88 -9.31
C ARG A 10 6.86 -7.20 -10.36
N ALA A 11 7.37 -6.20 -11.07
CA ALA A 11 8.49 -6.42 -12.00
C ALA A 11 9.76 -6.83 -11.25
N ILE A 12 10.10 -6.10 -10.18
CA ILE A 12 11.27 -6.39 -9.34
C ILE A 12 11.16 -7.78 -8.70
N GLU A 13 9.98 -8.18 -8.21
CA GLU A 13 9.77 -9.50 -7.61
C GLU A 13 9.96 -10.64 -8.62
N ARG A 14 9.47 -10.47 -9.86
CA ARG A 14 9.70 -11.43 -10.94
C ARG A 14 11.18 -11.54 -11.30
N ASP A 15 11.86 -10.40 -11.42
CA ASP A 15 13.28 -10.37 -11.74
C ASP A 15 14.12 -11.00 -10.62
N LEU A 16 13.77 -10.78 -9.35
CA LEU A 16 14.40 -11.43 -8.21
C LEU A 16 14.19 -12.95 -8.23
N ALA A 17 12.97 -13.44 -8.48
CA ALA A 17 12.72 -14.88 -8.60
C ALA A 17 13.58 -15.51 -9.71
N ALA A 18 13.66 -14.87 -10.88
CA ALA A 18 14.49 -15.36 -11.98
C ALA A 18 16.00 -15.32 -11.69
N LEU A 19 16.45 -14.38 -10.84
CA LEU A 19 17.85 -14.31 -10.40
C LEU A 19 18.16 -15.36 -9.32
N GLU A 20 17.18 -15.69 -8.46
CA GLU A 20 17.32 -16.72 -7.43
C GLU A 20 17.66 -18.08 -8.06
N ASP A 21 16.90 -18.50 -9.07
CA ASP A 21 17.14 -19.74 -9.80
C ASP A 21 18.55 -19.80 -10.41
N LYS A 22 19.02 -18.67 -10.94
CA LYS A 22 20.38 -18.55 -11.51
C LYS A 22 21.46 -18.66 -10.43
N VAL A 23 21.27 -18.00 -9.29
CA VAL A 23 22.21 -18.06 -8.16
C VAL A 23 22.30 -19.49 -7.62
N MET A 24 21.17 -20.20 -7.50
CA MET A 24 21.15 -21.60 -7.07
C MET A 24 21.88 -22.52 -8.06
N THR A 25 21.67 -22.32 -9.36
CA THR A 25 22.37 -23.07 -10.41
C THR A 25 23.88 -22.82 -10.38
N LEU A 26 24.31 -21.56 -10.17
CA LEU A 26 25.73 -21.22 -10.03
C LEU A 26 26.36 -21.85 -8.78
N GLY A 27 25.61 -21.98 -7.68
CA GLY A 27 26.07 -22.69 -6.49
C GLY A 27 26.31 -24.17 -6.74
N GLN A 28 25.36 -24.84 -7.39
CA GLN A 28 25.51 -26.25 -7.77
C GLN A 28 26.71 -26.48 -8.70
N GLU A 29 26.94 -25.57 -9.66
CA GLU A 29 28.09 -25.66 -10.56
C GLU A 29 29.41 -25.37 -9.85
N ALA A 30 29.43 -24.42 -8.90
CA ALA A 30 30.60 -24.15 -8.06
C ALA A 30 30.98 -25.39 -7.22
N ASP A 31 30.00 -26.07 -6.64
CA ASP A 31 30.21 -27.32 -5.88
C ASP A 31 30.75 -28.43 -6.80
N ARG A 32 30.19 -28.57 -8.00
CA ARG A 32 30.67 -29.52 -9.01
C ARG A 32 32.13 -29.26 -9.38
N LEU A 33 32.49 -28.01 -9.68
CA LEU A 33 33.85 -27.64 -10.05
C LEU A 33 34.84 -27.85 -8.90
N CYS A 34 34.45 -27.60 -7.66
CA CYS A 34 35.27 -27.90 -6.48
C CYS A 34 35.60 -29.39 -6.34
N SER A 35 34.70 -30.28 -6.77
CA SER A 35 34.93 -31.74 -6.72
C SER A 35 35.86 -32.25 -7.84
N ILE A 36 35.87 -31.59 -9.00
CA ILE A 36 36.68 -31.99 -10.16
C ILE A 36 38.08 -31.36 -10.12
N HIS A 37 38.19 -30.14 -9.60
CA HIS A 37 39.43 -29.37 -9.58
C HIS A 37 39.77 -28.90 -8.16
N SER A 38 40.32 -29.81 -7.35
CA SER A 38 40.68 -29.51 -5.94
C SER A 38 41.64 -28.34 -5.80
N ASP A 39 42.56 -28.19 -6.75
CA ASP A 39 43.65 -27.21 -6.72
C ASP A 39 43.16 -25.76 -6.83
N HIS A 40 41.93 -25.57 -7.34
CA HIS A 40 41.26 -24.27 -7.47
C HIS A 40 40.04 -24.12 -6.55
N GLY A 41 39.76 -25.12 -5.71
CA GLY A 41 38.54 -25.18 -4.90
C GLY A 41 38.37 -23.99 -3.95
N ASP A 42 39.46 -23.49 -3.35
CA ASP A 42 39.40 -22.32 -2.46
C ASP A 42 39.01 -21.04 -3.19
N GLN A 43 39.52 -20.83 -4.41
CA GLN A 43 39.18 -19.67 -5.22
C GLN A 43 37.71 -19.72 -5.68
N ILE A 44 37.23 -20.90 -6.08
CA ILE A 44 35.84 -21.12 -6.51
C ILE A 44 34.88 -20.90 -5.33
N ARG A 45 35.17 -21.46 -4.15
CA ARG A 45 34.39 -21.23 -2.93
C ARG A 45 34.36 -19.77 -2.52
N GLY A 46 35.50 -19.08 -2.60
CA GLY A 46 35.59 -17.64 -2.32
C GLY A 46 34.66 -16.83 -3.23
N LYS A 47 34.68 -17.09 -4.54
CA LYS A 47 33.79 -16.42 -5.50
C LYS A 47 32.32 -16.76 -5.30
N HIS A 48 32.00 -18.02 -5.01
CA HIS A 48 30.63 -18.41 -4.69
C HIS A 48 30.13 -17.68 -3.42
N ALA A 49 30.94 -17.60 -2.37
CA ALA A 49 30.60 -16.87 -1.16
C ALA A 49 30.37 -15.37 -1.41
N GLU A 50 31.20 -14.72 -2.24
CA GLU A 50 31.01 -13.32 -2.66
C GLU A 50 29.66 -13.11 -3.38
N ILE A 51 29.30 -14.03 -4.29
CA ILE A 51 28.02 -13.99 -5.02
C ILE A 51 26.85 -14.14 -4.04
N MET A 52 26.92 -15.11 -3.13
CA MET A 52 25.87 -15.35 -2.13
C MET A 52 25.69 -14.14 -1.20
N ALA A 53 26.78 -13.56 -0.71
CA ALA A 53 26.71 -12.36 0.13
C ALA A 53 26.07 -11.17 -0.61
N THR A 54 26.41 -10.99 -1.89
CA THR A 54 25.82 -9.94 -2.73
C THR A 54 24.34 -10.20 -2.98
N TRP A 55 23.95 -11.46 -3.20
CA TRP A 55 22.57 -11.88 -3.37
C TRP A 55 21.71 -11.61 -2.14
N GLU A 56 22.18 -11.98 -0.95
CA GLU A 56 21.47 -11.70 0.30
C GLU A 56 21.30 -10.19 0.55
N MET A 57 22.34 -9.39 0.28
CA MET A 57 22.26 -7.94 0.37
C MET A 57 21.22 -7.37 -0.61
N LEU A 58 21.15 -7.88 -1.83
CA LEU A 58 20.16 -7.46 -2.83
C LEU A 58 18.74 -7.79 -2.37
N LYS A 59 18.50 -9.00 -1.87
CA LYS A 59 17.19 -9.42 -1.32
C LYS A 59 16.76 -8.50 -0.17
N ALA A 60 17.66 -8.22 0.77
CA ALA A 60 17.36 -7.33 1.90
C ALA A 60 16.96 -5.91 1.43
N LYS A 61 17.71 -5.34 0.46
CA LYS A 61 17.37 -4.02 -0.12
C LYS A 61 16.04 -4.02 -0.84
N ALA A 62 15.72 -5.09 -1.57
CA ALA A 62 14.44 -5.21 -2.26
C ALA A 62 13.26 -5.31 -1.29
N GLN A 63 13.39 -6.11 -0.23
CA GLN A 63 12.39 -6.22 0.83
C GLN A 63 12.16 -4.88 1.54
N GLU A 64 13.23 -4.16 1.88
CA GLU A 64 13.13 -2.85 2.52
C GLU A 64 12.45 -1.83 1.59
N ARG A 65 12.77 -1.85 0.29
CA ARG A 65 12.07 -1.01 -0.68
C ARG A 65 10.58 -1.33 -0.74
N ARG A 66 10.20 -2.62 -0.73
CA ARG A 66 8.79 -3.04 -0.71
C ARG A 66 8.08 -2.51 0.53
N ARG A 67 8.63 -2.75 1.72
CA ARG A 67 8.09 -2.25 2.99
C ARG A 67 7.82 -0.74 2.95
N ARG A 68 8.81 0.05 2.50
CA ARG A 68 8.67 1.51 2.39
C ARG A 68 7.61 1.96 1.38
N LEU A 69 7.44 1.21 0.29
CA LEU A 69 6.39 1.49 -0.69
C LEU A 69 5.00 1.18 -0.13
N ASP A 70 4.86 0.07 0.62
CA ASP A 70 3.60 -0.31 1.26
C ASP A 70 3.21 0.72 2.34
N GLU A 71 4.15 1.14 3.17
CA GLU A 71 3.93 2.20 4.18
C GLU A 71 3.53 3.53 3.53
N SER A 72 4.23 3.92 2.46
CA SER A 72 3.90 5.14 1.70
C SER A 72 2.51 5.04 1.08
N TYR A 73 2.15 3.88 0.53
CA TYR A 73 0.84 3.63 -0.04
C TYR A 73 -0.27 3.79 1.02
N LEU A 74 -0.11 3.15 2.19
CA LEU A 74 -1.06 3.26 3.30
C LEU A 74 -1.22 4.70 3.77
N LEU A 75 -0.10 5.43 3.92
CA LEU A 75 -0.12 6.84 4.29
C LEU A 75 -0.86 7.69 3.25
N HIS A 76 -0.58 7.50 1.96
CA HIS A 76 -1.25 8.24 0.90
C HIS A 76 -2.75 7.93 0.81
N ARG A 77 -3.15 6.67 1.02
CA ARG A 77 -4.56 6.27 1.12
C ARG A 77 -5.23 7.00 2.28
N PHE A 78 -4.66 6.93 3.48
CA PHE A 78 -5.16 7.63 4.66
C PHE A 78 -5.32 9.13 4.43
N LEU A 79 -4.31 9.80 3.86
CA LEU A 79 -4.37 11.24 3.59
C LEU A 79 -5.42 11.61 2.54
N ALA A 80 -5.68 10.75 1.56
CA ALA A 80 -6.76 10.93 0.61
C ALA A 80 -8.12 10.81 1.30
N ASP A 81 -8.33 9.74 2.06
CA ASP A 81 -9.58 9.50 2.81
C ASP A 81 -9.86 10.62 3.83
N PHE A 82 -8.82 11.13 4.48
CA PHE A 82 -8.90 12.27 5.38
C PHE A 82 -9.28 13.56 4.66
N ARG A 83 -8.68 13.86 3.50
CA ARG A 83 -9.04 15.06 2.72
C ARG A 83 -10.48 14.98 2.23
N ASP A 84 -10.90 13.83 1.75
CA ASP A 84 -12.27 13.60 1.27
C ASP A 84 -13.29 13.69 2.42
N LEU A 85 -12.91 13.26 3.64
CA LEU A 85 -13.69 13.51 4.84
C LEU A 85 -13.88 15.00 5.11
N VAL A 86 -12.76 15.73 5.18
CA VAL A 86 -12.76 17.13 5.60
C VAL A 86 -13.56 17.97 4.61
N SER A 87 -13.40 17.71 3.30
CA SER A 87 -14.21 18.37 2.26
C SER A 87 -15.70 18.10 2.50
N TRP A 88 -16.08 16.84 2.67
CA TRP A 88 -17.49 16.49 2.88
C TRP A 88 -18.07 17.11 4.15
N ILE A 89 -17.31 17.17 5.26
CA ILE A 89 -17.74 17.87 6.49
C ILE A 89 -17.98 19.35 6.21
N HIS A 90 -17.08 19.98 5.45
CA HIS A 90 -17.20 21.39 5.11
C HIS A 90 -18.47 21.64 4.27
N ASP A 91 -18.71 20.81 3.26
CA ASP A 91 -19.88 20.90 2.39
C ASP A 91 -21.18 20.68 3.17
N MET A 92 -21.24 19.62 3.99
CA MET A 92 -22.40 19.33 4.84
C MET A 92 -22.66 20.45 5.85
N LYS A 93 -21.60 21.00 6.45
CA LYS A 93 -21.72 22.15 7.37
C LYS A 93 -22.25 23.39 6.64
N ALA A 94 -21.81 23.65 5.41
CA ALA A 94 -22.32 24.76 4.61
C ALA A 94 -23.81 24.62 4.29
N ILE A 95 -24.26 23.40 3.97
CA ILE A 95 -25.67 23.09 3.73
C ILE A 95 -26.51 23.31 4.99
N ILE A 96 -26.07 22.77 6.14
CA ILE A 96 -26.81 22.87 7.41
C ILE A 96 -26.82 24.31 7.96
N SER A 97 -25.77 25.09 7.69
CA SER A 97 -25.66 26.48 8.18
C SER A 97 -26.40 27.49 7.30
N ALA A 98 -27.12 27.05 6.25
CA ALA A 98 -27.95 27.92 5.45
C ALA A 98 -29.09 28.49 6.32
N ASP A 99 -29.07 29.81 6.51
CA ASP A 99 -29.99 30.52 7.40
C ASP A 99 -31.35 30.72 6.70
N GLU A 100 -32.17 29.66 6.66
CA GLU A 100 -33.56 29.69 6.20
C GLU A 100 -34.52 29.63 7.40
N LEU A 101 -35.25 30.72 7.64
CA LEU A 101 -36.34 30.75 8.62
C LEU A 101 -37.68 30.47 7.93
N ALA A 102 -38.45 29.54 8.50
CA ALA A 102 -39.80 29.25 8.05
C ALA A 102 -40.75 30.43 8.31
N LYS A 103 -41.68 30.66 7.38
CA LYS A 103 -42.71 31.70 7.48
C LYS A 103 -44.08 31.16 7.89
N ASP A 104 -44.26 29.84 7.81
CA ASP A 104 -45.49 29.11 8.13
C ASP A 104 -45.17 27.67 8.58
N VAL A 105 -46.20 26.94 9.00
CA VAL A 105 -46.07 25.56 9.52
C VAL A 105 -45.56 24.61 8.43
N ALA A 106 -46.07 24.73 7.20
CA ALA A 106 -45.64 23.87 6.08
C ALA A 106 -44.15 24.07 5.75
N GLY A 107 -43.65 25.31 5.75
CA GLY A 107 -42.23 25.60 5.58
C GLY A 107 -41.39 25.06 6.73
N ALA A 108 -41.89 25.09 7.97
CA ALA A 108 -41.20 24.52 9.13
C ALA A 108 -41.13 22.98 9.05
N GLU A 109 -42.20 22.32 8.60
CA GLU A 109 -42.22 20.87 8.36
C GLU A 109 -41.23 20.46 7.26
N ALA A 110 -41.17 21.21 6.16
CA ALA A 110 -40.22 20.95 5.07
C ALA A 110 -38.75 21.12 5.51
N LEU A 111 -38.45 22.12 6.36
CA LEU A 111 -37.11 22.28 6.94
C LEU A 111 -36.75 21.12 7.89
N LEU A 112 -37.73 20.63 8.67
CA LEU A 112 -37.53 19.49 9.56
C LEU A 112 -37.24 18.21 8.77
N GLU A 113 -37.98 17.96 7.69
CA GLU A 113 -37.77 16.80 6.80
C GLU A 113 -36.36 16.83 6.19
N ARG A 114 -35.95 17.97 5.61
CA ARG A 114 -34.60 18.16 5.06
C ARG A 114 -33.50 17.95 6.12
N HIS A 115 -33.73 18.42 7.34
CA HIS A 115 -32.80 18.18 8.44
C HIS A 115 -32.67 16.69 8.80
N GLN A 116 -33.79 15.94 8.80
CA GLN A 116 -33.78 14.50 9.03
C GLN A 116 -33.04 13.75 7.92
N GLU A 117 -33.19 14.16 6.66
CA GLU A 117 -32.43 13.61 5.53
C GLU A 117 -30.92 13.79 5.72
N HIS A 118 -30.46 15.01 6.03
CA HIS A 118 -29.04 15.28 6.28
C HIS A 118 -28.50 14.48 7.46
N LYS A 119 -29.30 14.32 8.53
CA LYS A 119 -28.92 13.46 9.65
C LYS A 119 -28.77 12.00 9.22
N GLY A 120 -29.68 11.48 8.40
CA GLY A 120 -29.59 10.13 7.83
C GLY A 120 -28.32 9.93 7.01
N GLU A 121 -27.90 10.93 6.21
CA GLU A 121 -26.64 10.88 5.46
C GLU A 121 -25.41 10.84 6.37
N ILE A 122 -25.41 11.63 7.46
CA ILE A 122 -24.34 11.64 8.46
C ILE A 122 -24.21 10.25 9.11
N ASP A 123 -25.32 9.70 9.58
CA ASP A 123 -25.37 8.39 10.27
C ASP A 123 -24.91 7.25 9.33
N ALA A 124 -25.32 7.29 8.05
CA ALA A 124 -24.90 6.30 7.06
C ALA A 124 -23.39 6.36 6.78
N ARG A 125 -22.80 7.56 6.69
CA ARG A 125 -21.38 7.75 6.40
C ARG A 125 -20.49 7.39 7.58
N GLU A 126 -20.95 7.62 8.82
CA GLU A 126 -20.29 7.13 10.03
C GLU A 126 -20.20 5.60 10.03
N ARG A 127 -21.33 4.93 9.73
CA ARG A 127 -21.39 3.46 9.67
C ARG A 127 -20.41 2.87 8.64
N THR A 128 -20.41 3.38 7.40
CA THR A 128 -19.52 2.89 6.33
C THR A 128 -18.04 2.99 6.70
N ARG A 129 -17.66 4.04 7.43
CA ARG A 129 -16.26 4.21 7.84
C ARG A 129 -15.87 3.30 8.98
N LEU A 130 -16.74 3.11 9.97
CA LEU A 130 -16.47 2.18 11.06
C LEU A 130 -16.27 0.76 10.52
N THR A 131 -17.00 0.36 9.48
CA THR A 131 -16.82 -0.95 8.85
C THR A 131 -15.55 -1.06 8.01
N ASP A 132 -15.15 0.00 7.29
CA ASP A 132 -13.92 -0.03 6.47
C ASP A 132 -12.65 -0.14 7.33
N TYR A 133 -12.62 0.43 8.54
CA TYR A 133 -11.47 0.35 9.46
C TYR A 133 -11.47 -0.91 10.36
N GLN A 134 -12.52 -1.73 10.31
CA GLN A 134 -12.59 -3.02 11.04
C GLN A 134 -12.22 -4.23 10.17
N LEU A 135 -12.02 -4.03 8.86
CA LEU A 135 -11.73 -5.10 7.88
C LEU A 135 -10.29 -5.10 7.35
N ASP A 136 -9.48 -4.08 7.69
CA ASP A 136 -8.02 -4.03 7.50
C ASP A 136 -7.30 -4.45 8.80
#